data_AF-A0A520GUX4-F1
#
_entry.id   AF-A0A520GUX4-F1
#
_cell.length_a   1.000
_cell.length_b   1.000
_cell.length_c   1.000
_cell.angle_alpha   90.00
_cell.angle_beta   90.00
_cell.angle_gamma   90.00
#
_symmetry.space_group_name_H-M   'P 1'
#
loop_
_entity.id
_entity.type
_entity.pdbx_description
1 polymer ?
#
loop_
_entity_poly.entity_id
_entity_poly.type
_entity_poly.pdbx_seq_one_letter_code
_entity_poly.pdbx_strand_id
1 'polypeptide(L)'
;MTRNILPFVFLILILSACSSRKYSKNNKQIEKAATKANPDYKSRTTLNYIDEFKGVAIEEMNGYGIPASITLAQGIIESGSGNSSLARFANNHFGIKCTSDWKGKGYFKDDDQANDCFRVYKDARESFKDHSEFLK
;
A
#
# COMPACT_ATOMS: atom_id res chain seq x y z
N MET A 1 -3.01 53.62 -5.21
CA MET A 1 -2.26 52.73 -4.30
C MET A 1 -2.52 51.28 -4.70
N THR A 2 -1.73 50.74 -5.62
CA THR A 2 -1.76 49.32 -5.99
C THR A 2 -0.94 48.54 -4.96
N ARG A 3 -1.60 47.81 -4.06
CA ARG A 3 -0.92 46.89 -3.14
C ARG A 3 -0.29 45.78 -3.97
N ASN A 4 1.04 45.76 -4.05
CA ASN A 4 1.82 44.68 -4.66
C ASN A 4 1.60 43.38 -3.85
N ILE A 5 0.70 42.52 -4.30
CA ILE A 5 0.42 41.19 -3.72
C ILE A 5 1.41 40.13 -4.27
N LEU A 6 2.29 40.52 -5.21
CA LEU A 6 3.25 39.65 -5.89
C LEU A 6 4.22 38.86 -4.96
N PRO A 7 4.72 39.37 -3.82
CA PRO A 7 5.66 38.61 -3.00
C PRO A 7 5.00 37.50 -2.16
N PHE A 8 3.67 37.53 -1.97
CA PHE A 8 2.97 36.52 -1.17
C PHE A 8 2.63 35.25 -1.95
N VAL A 9 2.41 35.36 -3.26
CA VAL A 9 2.10 34.21 -4.15
C VAL A 9 3.34 33.33 -4.37
N PHE A 10 4.54 33.93 -4.37
CA PHE A 10 5.79 33.19 -4.61
C PHE A 10 6.20 32.29 -3.43
N LEU A 11 5.83 32.65 -2.19
CA LEU A 11 6.18 31.88 -0.99
C LEU A 11 5.34 30.60 -0.84
N ILE A 12 4.09 30.60 -1.30
CA ILE A 12 3.16 29.45 -1.21
C ILE A 12 3.59 28.32 -2.16
N LEU A 13 4.12 28.64 -3.35
CA LEU A 13 4.57 27.65 -4.33
C LEU A 13 5.81 26.85 -3.90
N ILE A 14 6.63 27.38 -2.99
CA ILE A 14 7.87 26.72 -2.54
C ILE A 14 7.59 25.64 -1.48
N LEU A 15 6.53 25.79 -0.68
CA LEU A 15 6.22 24.88 0.43
C LEU A 15 5.63 23.54 -0.05
N SER A 16 4.77 23.54 -1.07
CA SER A 16 4.15 22.32 -1.61
C SER A 16 5.15 21.39 -2.33
N ALA A 17 6.29 21.91 -2.78
CA ALA A 17 7.33 21.10 -3.41
C ALA A 17 8.12 20.23 -2.42
N CYS A 18 8.11 20.56 -1.13
CA CYS A 18 8.91 19.85 -0.12
C CYS A 18 8.25 18.54 0.35
N SER A 19 6.92 18.51 0.50
CA SER A 19 6.20 17.31 0.97
C SER A 19 6.18 16.20 -0.08
N SER A 20 5.90 16.52 -1.34
CA SER A 20 5.94 15.56 -2.45
C SER A 20 7.32 14.92 -2.65
N ARG A 21 8.39 15.72 -2.52
CA ARG A 21 9.78 15.21 -2.51
C ARG A 21 10.06 14.28 -1.33
N LYS A 22 9.52 14.58 -0.14
CA LYS A 22 9.65 13.73 1.05
C LYS A 22 9.00 12.36 0.82
N TYR A 23 7.76 12.33 0.32
CA TYR A 23 7.04 11.08 0.05
C TYR A 23 7.71 10.24 -1.05
N SER A 24 8.15 10.89 -2.14
CA SER A 24 8.92 10.21 -3.19
C SER A 24 10.21 9.58 -2.64
N LYS A 25 10.95 10.30 -1.78
CA LYS A 25 12.17 9.77 -1.16
C LYS A 25 11.86 8.59 -0.23
N ASN A 26 10.78 8.65 0.54
CA ASN A 26 10.32 7.54 1.39
C ASN A 26 10.01 6.29 0.56
N ASN A 27 9.19 6.40 -0.48
CA ASN A 27 8.82 5.25 -1.32
C ASN A 27 10.04 4.62 -1.98
N LYS A 28 10.97 5.43 -2.50
CA LYS A 28 12.24 4.93 -3.06
C LYS A 28 13.04 4.08 -2.06
N GLN A 29 13.01 4.41 -0.77
CA GLN A 29 13.66 3.61 0.26
C GLN A 29 12.95 2.26 0.48
N ILE A 30 11.61 2.26 0.48
CA ILE A 30 10.79 1.06 0.60
C ILE A 30 10.99 0.15 -0.62
N GLU A 31 10.87 0.70 -1.83
CA GLU A 31 11.08 -0.01 -3.10
C GLU A 31 12.48 -0.61 -3.18
N LYS A 32 13.51 0.15 -2.77
CA LYS A 32 14.89 -0.35 -2.73
C LYS A 32 15.04 -1.51 -1.74
N ALA A 33 14.42 -1.42 -0.57
CA ALA A 33 14.45 -2.49 0.43
C ALA A 33 13.73 -3.75 -0.08
N ALA A 34 12.53 -3.59 -0.66
CA ALA A 34 11.75 -4.69 -1.24
C ALA A 34 12.49 -5.35 -2.42
N THR A 35 13.08 -4.56 -3.31
CA THR A 35 13.88 -5.07 -4.44
C THR A 35 15.14 -5.78 -3.95
N LYS A 36 15.77 -5.30 -2.88
CA LYS A 36 16.91 -6.02 -2.26
C LYS A 36 16.47 -7.35 -1.66
N ALA A 37 15.28 -7.42 -1.06
CA ALA A 37 14.75 -8.65 -0.46
C ALA A 37 14.31 -9.67 -1.52
N ASN A 38 13.79 -9.21 -2.66
CA ASN A 38 13.38 -10.04 -3.78
C ASN A 38 13.83 -9.42 -5.12
N PRO A 39 15.10 -9.63 -5.52
CA PRO A 39 15.67 -9.01 -6.73
C PRO A 39 15.04 -9.54 -8.02
N ASP A 40 14.57 -10.79 -8.01
CA ASP A 40 14.04 -11.48 -9.18
C ASP A 40 12.51 -11.55 -9.18
N TYR A 41 11.83 -10.56 -8.58
CA TYR A 41 10.37 -10.50 -8.50
C TYR A 41 9.73 -10.80 -9.86
N LYS A 42 8.98 -11.90 -9.94
CA LYS A 42 8.24 -12.30 -11.14
C LYS A 42 6.81 -11.81 -11.04
N SER A 43 6.31 -11.27 -12.15
CA SER A 43 4.88 -11.02 -12.29
C SER A 43 4.12 -12.34 -12.11
N ARG A 44 3.03 -12.30 -11.35
CA ARG A 44 2.20 -13.46 -11.06
C ARG A 44 1.01 -13.50 -11.99
N THR A 45 0.66 -14.69 -12.46
CA THR A 45 -0.70 -14.93 -12.99
C THR A 45 -1.69 -15.03 -11.82
N THR A 46 -2.98 -14.90 -12.09
CA THR A 46 -4.02 -15.12 -11.07
C THR A 46 -3.95 -16.53 -10.49
N LEU A 47 -3.62 -17.55 -11.29
CA LEU A 47 -3.44 -18.92 -10.80
C LEU A 47 -2.25 -19.03 -9.84
N ASN A 48 -1.13 -18.36 -10.13
CA ASN A 48 0.01 -18.34 -9.20
C ASN A 48 -0.36 -17.64 -7.89
N TYR A 49 -1.11 -16.54 -7.96
CA TYR A 49 -1.58 -15.83 -6.78
C TYR A 49 -2.48 -16.71 -5.90
N ILE A 50 -3.44 -17.40 -6.51
CA ILE A 50 -4.32 -18.34 -5.78
C ILE A 50 -3.48 -19.44 -5.13
N ASP A 51 -2.55 -20.03 -5.87
CA ASP A 51 -1.73 -21.12 -5.34
C ASP A 51 -0.88 -20.70 -4.14
N GLU A 52 -0.30 -19.50 -4.20
CA GLU A 52 0.52 -18.92 -3.15
C GLU A 52 -0.30 -18.54 -1.90
N PHE A 53 -1.48 -17.93 -2.08
CA PHE A 53 -2.23 -17.32 -0.98
C PHE A 53 -3.44 -18.12 -0.49
N LYS A 54 -3.84 -19.21 -1.16
CA LYS A 54 -5.00 -20.03 -0.71
C LYS A 54 -4.84 -20.56 0.71
N GLY A 55 -3.62 -20.91 1.12
CA GLY A 55 -3.34 -21.38 2.48
C GLY A 55 -3.65 -20.30 3.51
N VAL A 56 -3.14 -19.10 3.29
CA VAL A 56 -3.35 -17.93 4.15
C VAL A 56 -4.84 -17.56 4.19
N ALA A 57 -5.52 -17.55 3.05
CA ALA A 57 -6.95 -17.25 3.02
C ALA A 57 -7.80 -18.28 3.78
N ILE A 58 -7.41 -19.56 3.78
CA ILE A 58 -8.05 -20.60 4.59
C ILE A 58 -7.75 -20.42 6.08
N GLU A 59 -6.51 -20.07 6.45
CA GLU A 59 -6.14 -19.73 7.84
C GLU A 59 -7.03 -18.59 8.36
N GLU A 60 -7.14 -17.49 7.61
CA GLU A 60 -7.99 -16.36 7.96
C GLU A 60 -9.49 -16.71 7.98
N MET A 61 -9.97 -17.55 7.05
CA MET A 61 -11.35 -18.04 7.07
C MET A 61 -11.69 -18.78 8.37
N ASN A 62 -10.79 -19.66 8.82
CA ASN A 62 -11.01 -20.42 10.04
C ASN A 62 -10.92 -19.53 11.30
N GLY A 63 -10.10 -18.47 11.26
CA GLY A 63 -9.93 -17.55 12.40
C GLY A 63 -11.03 -16.48 12.53
N TYR A 64 -11.50 -15.95 11.40
CA TYR A 64 -12.38 -14.78 11.35
C TYR A 64 -13.76 -15.06 10.74
N GLY A 65 -13.96 -16.20 10.07
CA GLY A 65 -15.23 -16.59 9.47
C GLY A 65 -15.50 -16.00 8.09
N ILE A 66 -14.55 -15.28 7.50
CA ILE A 66 -14.66 -14.71 6.14
C ILE A 66 -14.30 -15.82 5.14
N PRO A 67 -15.17 -16.20 4.20
CA PRO A 67 -14.87 -17.30 3.28
C PRO A 67 -13.57 -17.06 2.51
N ALA A 68 -12.68 -18.05 2.46
CA ALA A 68 -11.37 -17.94 1.81
C ALA A 68 -11.48 -17.48 0.33
N SER A 69 -12.54 -17.90 -0.36
CA SER A 69 -12.84 -17.48 -1.72
C SER A 69 -13.09 -15.97 -1.86
N ILE A 70 -13.75 -15.36 -0.87
CA ILE A 70 -14.02 -13.92 -0.84
C ILE A 70 -12.71 -13.16 -0.59
N THR A 71 -11.92 -13.57 0.41
CA THR A 71 -10.61 -12.97 0.71
C THR A 71 -9.67 -13.06 -0.49
N LEU A 72 -9.62 -14.22 -1.17
CA LEU A 72 -8.82 -14.38 -2.38
C LEU A 72 -9.33 -13.51 -3.53
N ALA A 73 -10.65 -13.45 -3.76
CA ALA A 73 -11.22 -12.65 -4.83
C ALA A 73 -10.90 -11.16 -4.65
N GLN A 74 -11.07 -10.62 -3.44
CA GLN A 74 -10.68 -9.25 -3.12
C GLN A 74 -9.17 -9.05 -3.31
N GLY A 75 -8.35 -9.94 -2.72
CA GLY A 75 -6.90 -9.87 -2.86
C GLY A 75 -6.46 -9.86 -4.32
N ILE A 76 -7.07 -10.67 -5.20
CA ILE A 76 -6.77 -10.69 -6.64
C ILE A 76 -7.07 -9.34 -7.30
N ILE A 77 -8.24 -8.75 -7.04
CA ILE A 77 -8.69 -7.52 -7.69
C ILE A 77 -7.87 -6.33 -7.19
N GLU A 78 -7.79 -6.15 -5.88
CA GLU A 78 -7.15 -4.99 -5.23
C GLU A 78 -5.63 -4.95 -5.48
N SER A 79 -4.99 -6.12 -5.53
CA SER A 79 -3.54 -6.21 -5.76
C SER A 79 -3.14 -6.42 -7.22
N GLY A 80 -4.10 -6.61 -8.13
CA GLY A 80 -3.82 -7.05 -9.50
C GLY A 80 -3.07 -8.38 -9.54
N SER A 81 -3.55 -9.38 -8.79
CA SER A 81 -2.86 -10.66 -8.55
C SER A 81 -1.44 -10.48 -7.98
N GLY A 82 -1.28 -9.53 -7.06
CA GLY A 82 -0.03 -9.24 -6.34
C GLY A 82 0.92 -8.31 -7.10
N ASN A 83 0.57 -7.88 -8.31
CA ASN A 83 1.48 -7.16 -9.20
C ASN A 83 1.42 -5.63 -9.07
N SER A 84 0.46 -5.09 -8.31
CA SER A 84 0.42 -3.65 -8.04
C SER A 84 1.68 -3.21 -7.30
N SER A 85 2.08 -1.95 -7.46
CA SER A 85 3.24 -1.40 -6.74
C SER A 85 3.07 -1.49 -5.22
N LEU A 86 1.84 -1.30 -4.74
CA LEU A 86 1.52 -1.40 -3.32
C LEU A 86 1.68 -2.84 -2.80
N ALA A 87 1.17 -3.84 -3.52
CA ALA A 87 1.35 -5.24 -3.13
C ALA A 87 2.82 -5.66 -3.23
N ARG A 88 3.50 -5.33 -4.33
CA ARG A 88 4.89 -5.70 -4.58
C ARG A 88 5.88 -5.09 -3.59
N PHE A 89 5.74 -3.80 -3.28
CA PHE A 89 6.74 -3.06 -2.50
C PHE A 89 6.36 -2.86 -1.04
N ALA A 90 5.07 -2.82 -0.72
CA ALA A 90 4.57 -2.62 0.63
C ALA A 90 3.93 -3.89 1.23
N ASN A 91 3.89 -5.01 0.50
CA ASN A 91 3.19 -6.23 0.89
C ASN A 91 1.72 -5.99 1.28
N ASN A 92 1.10 -4.95 0.73
CA ASN A 92 -0.26 -4.55 1.07
C ASN A 92 -1.19 -4.90 -0.09
N HIS A 93 -1.88 -6.03 0.06
CA HIS A 93 -2.69 -6.63 -1.00
C HIS A 93 -4.13 -6.10 -1.05
N PHE A 94 -4.56 -5.33 -0.04
CA PHE A 94 -5.95 -4.91 0.16
C PHE A 94 -6.13 -3.40 0.23
N GLY A 95 -5.09 -2.62 -0.11
CA GLY A 95 -5.19 -1.16 -0.12
C GLY A 95 -5.40 -0.55 1.27
N ILE A 96 -4.97 -1.21 2.35
CA ILE A 96 -5.26 -0.76 3.71
C ILE A 96 -4.50 0.55 4.00
N LYS A 97 -5.25 1.61 4.29
CA LYS A 97 -4.71 2.94 4.58
C LYS A 97 -4.10 3.02 5.98
N CYS A 98 -3.15 3.93 6.15
CA CYS A 98 -2.61 4.26 7.46
C CYS A 98 -3.69 4.94 8.30
N THR A 99 -3.82 4.49 9.54
CA THR A 99 -4.67 5.12 10.56
C THR A 99 -3.80 5.86 11.57
N SER A 100 -4.39 6.65 12.46
CA SER A 100 -3.63 7.44 13.46
C SER A 100 -2.85 6.57 14.47
N ASP A 101 -3.33 5.36 14.71
CA ASP A 101 -2.71 4.34 15.55
C ASP A 101 -1.64 3.53 14.82
N TRP A 102 -1.58 3.57 13.48
CA TRP A 102 -0.55 2.87 12.71
C TRP A 102 0.86 3.40 13.04
N LYS A 103 1.74 2.52 13.55
CA LYS A 103 3.13 2.86 13.92
C LYS A 103 4.17 2.33 12.94
N GLY A 104 3.75 1.57 11.94
CA GLY A 104 4.62 1.03 10.90
C GLY A 104 5.01 2.05 9.83
N LYS A 105 5.70 1.58 8.79
CA LYS A 105 6.03 2.41 7.63
C LYS A 105 4.77 2.69 6.79
N GLY A 106 4.78 3.81 6.09
CA GLY A 106 3.76 4.19 5.13
C GLY A 106 4.31 4.21 3.70
N TYR A 107 3.53 3.73 2.74
CA TYR A 107 3.76 3.87 1.31
C TYR A 107 2.78 4.90 0.75
N PHE A 108 3.28 5.95 0.09
CA PHE A 108 2.44 7.09 -0.31
C PHE A 108 2.06 7.02 -1.78
N LYS A 109 0.78 7.09 -2.13
CA LYS A 109 0.31 7.06 -3.52
C LYS A 109 -0.96 7.90 -3.66
N ASP A 110 -1.17 8.47 -4.83
CA ASP A 110 -2.45 9.10 -5.15
C ASP A 110 -3.55 8.03 -5.29
N ASP A 111 -4.65 8.26 -4.58
CA ASP A 111 -5.86 7.44 -4.56
C ASP A 111 -7.08 8.36 -4.41
N ASP A 112 -7.73 8.42 -3.24
CA ASP A 112 -8.82 9.38 -2.99
C ASP A 112 -8.28 10.81 -2.85
N GLN A 113 -7.12 10.94 -2.20
CA GLN A 113 -6.39 12.19 -2.06
C GLN A 113 -4.96 12.05 -2.57
N ALA A 114 -4.33 13.19 -2.84
CA ALA A 114 -2.93 13.22 -3.24
C ALA A 114 -2.04 12.75 -2.07
N ASN A 115 -1.19 11.76 -2.34
CA ASN A 115 -0.29 11.12 -1.37
C ASN A 115 -1.02 10.48 -0.18
N ASP A 116 -2.09 9.74 -0.42
CA ASP A 116 -2.67 8.86 0.59
C ASP A 116 -1.62 7.89 1.14
N CYS A 117 -1.65 7.67 2.45
CA CYS A 117 -0.75 6.77 3.15
C CYS A 117 -1.35 5.37 3.22
N PHE A 118 -0.60 4.38 2.75
CA PHE A 118 -0.93 2.97 2.85
C PHE A 118 0.03 2.24 3.78
N ARG A 119 -0.47 1.28 4.55
CA ARG A 119 0.35 0.47 5.46
C ARG A 119 1.40 -0.32 4.68
N VAL A 120 2.58 -0.45 5.25
CA VAL A 120 3.66 -1.31 4.75
C VAL A 120 3.86 -2.46 5.72
N TYR A 121 3.69 -3.68 5.23
CA TYR A 121 3.79 -4.89 6.02
C TYR A 121 5.13 -5.60 5.82
N LYS A 122 5.49 -6.43 6.80
CA LYS A 122 6.69 -7.28 6.73
C LYS A 122 6.57 -8.30 5.61
N ASP A 123 5.40 -8.91 5.46
CA ASP A 123 5.06 -9.85 4.41
C ASP A 123 3.56 -9.76 4.10
N ALA A 124 3.15 -10.43 3.02
CA ALA A 124 1.77 -10.37 2.55
C ALA A 124 0.77 -10.91 3.58
N ARG A 125 1.13 -11.91 4.40
CA ARG A 125 0.20 -12.54 5.37
C ARG A 125 -0.32 -11.53 6.38
N GLU A 126 0.53 -10.60 6.82
CA GLU A 126 0.11 -9.51 7.71
C GLU A 126 -1.02 -8.66 7.08
N SER A 127 -1.00 -8.42 5.77
CA SER A 127 -2.08 -7.70 5.10
C SER A 127 -3.38 -8.50 4.99
N PHE A 128 -3.31 -9.83 4.86
CA PHE A 128 -4.49 -10.72 4.90
C PHE A 128 -5.13 -10.74 6.28
N LYS A 129 -4.30 -10.76 7.32
CA LYS A 129 -4.77 -10.68 8.70
C LYS A 129 -5.43 -9.35 9.00
N ASP A 130 -4.78 -8.23 8.66
CA ASP A 130 -5.32 -6.88 8.88
C ASP A 130 -6.64 -6.65 8.11
N HIS A 131 -6.74 -7.21 6.89
CA HIS A 131 -8.01 -7.23 6.14
C HIS A 131 -9.11 -8.00 6.88
N SER A 132 -8.77 -9.12 7.48
CA SER A 132 -9.73 -9.95 8.24
C SER A 132 -10.14 -9.30 9.55
N GLU A 133 -9.21 -8.63 10.24
CA GLU A 133 -9.48 -7.81 11.43
C GLU A 133 -10.39 -6.62 11.12
N PHE A 134 -10.26 -6.01 9.94
CA PHE A 134 -11.11 -4.90 9.52
C PHE A 134 -12.56 -5.28 9.23
N LEU A 135 -12.81 -6.49 8.71
CA LEU A 135 -14.14 -6.95 8.27
C LEU A 135 -14.99 -7.63 9.35
N LYS A 136 -14.40 -7.97 10.49
CA LYS A 136 -15.06 -8.66 11.60
C LYS A 136 -15.76 -7.69 12.55
#